data_AF-A0A933DEG7-F1
#
_entry.id   AF-A0A933DEG7-F1
#
_cell.length_a   1.000
_cell.length_b   1.000
_cell.length_c   1.000
_cell.angle_alpha   90.00
_cell.angle_beta   90.00
_cell.angle_gamma   90.00
#
_symmetry.space_group_name_H-M   'P 1'
#
loop_
_entity.id
_entity.type
_entity.pdbx_description
1 polymer ?
#
loop_
_entity_poly.entity_id
_entity_poly.type
_entity_poly.pdbx_seq_one_letter_code
_entity_poly.pdbx_strand_id
1 'polypeptide(L)' 'MVITVFFTVFGKRGLIKIYRLRQELKRSISKADFFQYENTRLSEYVDKLKKEKVFQEHYARETLGWVQDDEIIYEFSDE' A
#
# COMPACT_ATOMS: atom_id res chain seq x y z
N MET A 1 -38.67 -7.99 34.00
CA MET A 1 -37.23 -8.37 33.98
C MET A 1 -36.69 -8.60 32.57
N VAL A 2 -37.32 -9.43 31.72
CA VAL A 2 -36.79 -9.78 30.37
C VAL A 2 -36.73 -8.59 29.41
N ILE A 3 -37.73 -7.70 29.44
CA ILE A 3 -37.82 -6.54 28.54
C ILE A 3 -36.68 -5.53 28.78
N THR A 4 -36.25 -5.36 30.04
CA THR A 4 -35.18 -4.43 30.41
C THR A 4 -33.82 -4.87 29.85
N VAL A 5 -33.55 -6.17 29.86
CA VAL A 5 -32.32 -6.75 29.32
C VAL A 5 -32.28 -6.61 27.79
N PHE A 6 -33.41 -6.87 27.12
CA PHE A 6 -33.52 -6.70 25.68
C PHE A 6 -33.29 -5.24 25.25
N PHE A 7 -33.90 -4.27 25.94
CA PHE A 7 -33.67 -2.84 25.69
C PHE A 7 -32.24 -2.38 26.05
N THR A 8 -31.56 -3.05 26.97
CA THR A 8 -30.16 -2.74 27.30
C THR A 8 -29.20 -3.22 26.23
N VAL A 9 -29.49 -4.38 25.62
CA VAL A 9 -28.66 -4.97 24.55
C VAL A 9 -28.96 -4.29 23.19
N PHE A 10 -30.23 -4.00 22.89
CA PHE A 10 -30.70 -3.45 21.61
C PHE A 10 -31.02 -1.95 21.61
N GLY A 11 -30.95 -1.26 22.76
CA GLY A 11 -31.22 0.18 22.84
C GLY A 11 -30.22 1.02 22.05
N LYS A 12 -30.57 2.28 21.74
CA LYS A 12 -29.77 3.23 20.93
C LYS A 12 -28.29 3.42 21.37
N ARG A 13 -27.93 2.98 22.58
CA ARG A 13 -26.57 2.96 23.16
C ARG A 13 -26.13 1.54 23.62
N GLY A 14 -26.71 0.50 23.04
CA GLY A 14 -26.52 -0.89 23.46
C GLY A 14 -25.18 -1.50 23.05
N LEU A 15 -24.86 -2.64 23.68
CA LEU A 15 -23.59 -3.36 23.56
C LEU A 15 -23.24 -3.75 22.11
N ILE A 16 -24.24 -4.02 21.27
CA ILE A 16 -24.03 -4.32 19.83
C ILE A 16 -23.31 -3.17 19.12
N LYS A 17 -23.65 -1.90 19.45
CA LYS A 17 -23.06 -0.74 18.79
C LYS A 17 -21.61 -0.55 19.20
N ILE A 18 -21.30 -0.78 20.47
CA ILE A 18 -19.93 -0.73 20.99
C ILE A 18 -19.08 -1.83 20.34
N TYR A 19 -19.64 -3.03 20.15
CA TYR A 19 -18.94 -4.11 19.46
C TYR A 19 -18.63 -3.76 18.00
N ARG A 20 -19.63 -3.23 17.26
CA ARG A 20 -19.41 -2.75 15.87
C ARG A 20 -18.37 -1.64 15.80
N LEU A 21 -18.44 -0.64 16.68
CA LEU A 21 -17.47 0.45 16.75
C LEU A 21 -16.05 -0.05 17.05
N ARG A 22 -15.90 -1.01 17.96
CA ARG A 22 -14.59 -1.64 18.23
C ARG A 22 -14.05 -2.39 17.01
N GLN A 23 -14.93 -3.05 16.26
CA GLN A 23 -14.54 -3.78 15.06
C GLN A 23 -14.17 -2.83 13.91
N GLU A 24 -14.89 -1.73 13.74
CA GLU A 24 -14.56 -0.65 12.80
C GLU A 24 -13.23 0.01 13.16
N LEU A 25 -13.01 0.34 14.44
CA LEU A 25 -11.75 0.87 14.92
C LEU A 25 -10.58 -0.08 14.59
N LYS A 26 -10.74 -1.38 14.89
CA LYS A 26 -9.70 -2.38 14.61
C LYS A 26 -9.39 -2.48 13.11
N ARG A 27 -10.41 -2.41 12.26
CA ARG A 27 -10.23 -2.38 10.79
C ARG A 27 -9.52 -1.11 10.33
N SER A 28 -9.86 0.05 10.92
CA SER A 28 -9.23 1.32 10.57
C SER A 28 -7.76 1.36 10.96
N ILE A 29 -7.41 0.86 12.15
CA ILE A 29 -6.03 0.76 12.63
C ILE A 29 -5.24 -0.19 11.71
N SER A 30 -5.77 -1.38 11.42
CA SER A 30 -5.09 -2.33 10.53
C SER A 30 -4.85 -1.77 9.13
N LYS A 31 -5.76 -0.95 8.60
CA LYS A 31 -5.55 -0.25 7.32
C LYS A 31 -4.49 0.84 7.44
N ALA A 32 -4.50 1.61 8.52
CA ALA A 32 -3.49 2.64 8.76
C ALA A 32 -2.09 2.02 8.87
N ASP A 33 -1.95 0.91 9.60
CA ASP A 33 -0.69 0.17 9.72
C ASP A 33 -0.21 -0.34 8.36
N PHE A 34 -1.12 -0.90 7.54
CA PHE A 34 -0.81 -1.34 6.19
C PHE A 34 -0.32 -0.19 5.30
N PHE A 35 -1.04 0.93 5.28
CA PHE A 35 -0.65 2.10 4.49
C PHE A 35 0.66 2.72 4.99
N GLN A 36 0.90 2.73 6.29
CA GLN A 36 2.16 3.21 6.85
C GLN A 36 3.34 2.33 6.44
N TYR A 37 3.17 1.01 6.48
CA TYR A 37 4.15 0.07 5.97
C TYR A 37 4.43 0.27 4.48
N GLU A 38 3.38 0.40 3.65
CA GLU A 38 3.56 0.64 2.21
C GLU A 38 4.23 1.97 1.91
N ASN A 39 3.91 3.02 2.66
CA ASN A 39 4.54 4.33 2.50
C ASN A 39 6.03 4.27 2.81
N THR A 40 6.42 3.64 3.92
CA THR A 40 7.84 3.42 4.25
C THR A 40 8.55 2.64 3.14
N ARG A 41 7.96 1.53 2.66
CA ARG A 41 8.52 0.72 1.57
C ARG A 41 8.69 1.54 0.28
N LEU A 42 7.69 2.34 -0.09
CA LEU A 42 7.75 3.20 -1.28
C LEU A 42 8.80 4.30 -1.12
N SER A 43 8.87 4.93 0.05
CA SER A 43 9.84 5.98 0.34
C SER A 43 11.26 5.45 0.23
N GLU A 44 11.54 4.27 0.78
CA GLU A 44 12.85 3.61 0.64
C GLU A 44 13.18 3.27 -0.82
N TYR A 45 12.18 2.83 -1.59
CA TYR A 45 12.35 2.55 -3.01
C TYR A 45 12.67 3.81 -3.82
N VAL A 46 11.94 4.91 -3.55
CA VAL A 46 12.18 6.22 -4.16
C VAL A 46 13.55 6.77 -3.76
N ASP A 47 13.95 6.64 -2.50
CA ASP A 47 15.26 7.10 -2.03
C ASP A 47 16.41 6.33 -2.69
N LYS A 48 16.25 5.01 -2.91
CA LYS A 48 17.20 4.20 -3.67
C LYS A 48 17.27 4.64 -5.14
N LEU A 49 16.11 4.83 -5.78
CA LEU A 49 16.00 5.38 -7.14
C LEU A 49 16.68 6.76 -7.26
N LYS A 50 16.57 7.61 -6.25
CA LYS A 50 17.07 8.99 -6.29
C LYS A 50 18.57 9.10 -6.01
N LYS A 51 19.16 8.16 -5.27
CA LYS A 51 20.57 8.20 -4.86
C LYS A 51 21.54 7.61 -5.88
N GLU A 52 21.10 6.69 -6.75
CA GLU A 52 22.01 6.00 -7.66
C GLU A 52 21.67 6.27 -9.14
N LYS A 53 22.52 7.05 -9.80
CA LYS A 53 22.46 7.30 -11.26
C LYS A 53 22.40 5.99 -12.07
N VAL A 54 23.13 4.97 -11.61
CA VAL A 54 23.18 3.63 -12.24
C VAL A 54 21.81 2.96 -12.26
N PHE A 55 21.01 3.13 -11.20
CA PHE A 55 19.67 2.54 -11.13
C PHE A 55 18.66 3.27 -12.02
N GLN A 56 18.81 4.58 -12.18
CA GLN A 56 17.99 5.39 -13.10
C GLN A 56 18.24 5.00 -14.56
N GLU A 57 19.51 4.79 -14.94
CA GLU A 57 19.86 4.33 -16.28
C GLU A 57 19.33 2.93 -16.57
N HIS A 58 19.45 2.00 -15.61
CA HIS A 58 18.91 0.65 -15.77
C HIS A 58 17.39 0.64 -15.92
N TYR A 59 16.67 1.38 -15.07
CA TYR A 59 15.21 1.49 -15.14
C TYR A 59 14.73 2.17 -16.43
N ALA A 60 15.44 3.20 -16.91
CA ALA A 60 15.13 3.85 -18.18
C ALA A 60 15.39 2.93 -19.39
N ARG A 61 16.46 2.14 -19.37
CA ARG A 61 16.73 1.13 -20.41
C ARG A 61 15.64 0.05 -20.46
N GLU A 62 15.24 -0.51 -19.31
CA GLU A 62 14.24 -1.60 -19.27
C GLU A 62 12.80 -1.13 -19.50
N THR A 63 12.40 0.01 -18.94
CA THR A 63 10.99 0.44 -18.95
C THR A 63 10.68 1.38 -20.13
N LEU A 64 11.64 2.20 -20.53
CA LEU A 64 11.44 3.25 -21.53
C LEU A 64 12.18 2.95 -22.84
N GLY A 65 13.00 1.89 -22.91
CA GLY A 65 13.84 1.60 -24.07
C GLY A 65 14.82 2.73 -24.36
N TRP A 66 15.24 3.47 -23.34
CA TRP A 66 16.13 4.62 -23.51
C TRP A 66 17.55 4.15 -23.80
N VAL A 67 18.12 4.64 -24.90
CA VAL A 67 19.45 4.29 -25.42
C VAL A 67 20.30 5.56 -25.41
N GLN A 68 21.57 5.48 -25.01
CA GLN A 68 22.46 6.64 -25.10
C GLN A 68 22.77 6.95 -26.57
N ASP A 69 23.01 8.23 -26.89
CA ASP A 69 23.23 8.70 -28.27
C ASP A 69 24.41 8.01 -28.98
N ASP A 70 25.30 7.33 -28.24
CA ASP A 70 26.51 6.65 -28.71
C ASP A 70 26.46 5.11 -28.59
N GLU A 71 25.31 4.50 -28.29
CA GLU A 71 25.20 3.06 -28.07
C GLU A 71 24.79 2.29 -29.34
N ILE A 72 25.53 1.23 -29.68
CA ILE A 72 25.25 0.36 -30.84
C ILE A 72 24.33 -0.77 -30.39
N ILE A 73 23.08 -0.77 -30.88
CA ILE A 73 22.09 -1.82 -30.60
C ILE A 73 22.28 -2.98 -31.59
N TYR A 74 22.49 -4.18 -31.08
CA TYR A 74 22.46 -5.41 -31.87
C TYR A 74 21.07 -6.04 -31.74
N GLU A 75 20.27 -5.97 -32.80
CA GLU A 75 19.04 -6.75 -32.91
C GLU A 75 19.38 -8.12 -33.51
N PHE A 76 19.35 -9.15 -32.69
CA PHE A 76 19.46 -10.52 -33.18
C PHE A 76 18.09 -10.93 -33.71
N SER A 77 17.97 -11.02 -35.02
CA SER A 77 16.82 -11.68 -35.64
C SER A 77 16.98 -13.18 -35.44
N ASP A 78 16.10 -13.79 -34.65
CA ASP A 78 16.00 -15.25 -34.58
C ASP A 78 15.45 -15.76 -35.92
N GLU A 79 16.30 -16.36 -36.75
CA GLU A 79 15.88 -17.19 -37.90
C GLU A 79 15.19 -18.48 -37.45
#